data_AF-A0A1H6A783-F1
#
_entry.id   AF-A0A1H6A783-F1
#
_cell.length_a   1.000
_cell.length_b   1.000
_cell.length_c   1.000
_cell.angle_alpha   90.00
_cell.angle_beta   90.00
_cell.angle_gamma   90.00
#
_symmetry.space_group_name_H-M   'P 1'
#
loop_
_entity.id
_entity.type
_entity.pdbx_description
1 polymer ?
#
loop_
_entity_poly.entity_id
_entity_poly.type
_entity_poly.pdbx_seq_one_letter_code
_entity_poly.pdbx_strand_id
1 'polypeptide(L)'
;MSTIYYTAIFNDYDELIIPEISPDLNINVKMICFTDNPKVKSDFFDVILVERKFKDSTRENRYYKVMSHLVLPPHDLSIYFDGNIKFKVSIESIFEEAIHNDKVLLSLIKHPFRNCLYDEGEACIKQKKDDPEIIINQLGKYQMEGYPAHNGLLACSVIFRKNVSAVQKLCTSWWEEIVLGSRRDQISLPYVIWKNKFQGLKILDLNWMENKFYKRIPHIKKLTDMDQINLFTFDKLYLPCRMLEPLAWVGHIPFAIWLVENLRPEVVVELGTHKGNSFFSFCQSMKLNKINGKVYAIDLWEGDKHAGFYSNSIYEDVKKYAQLNYSDIANLIREDFNFAVSQFGDQSIDLLHIDGLHTYDAVKNDFETWLPKLKSDAVVLFHDISVFRDDFGVNQYWKEIITKYPINISFYHSNGLGVLSLNDKGNGARLIEDLKNDTSLIKSFLSTGEVLFQMGPLFFENNRLKGLMELVENSRVIKTTERLKRIFRFFR
;
A
#
# COMPACT_ATOMS: atom_id res chain seq x y z
N MET A 1 38.81 -9.86 -8.88
CA MET A 1 37.81 -10.02 -7.80
C MET A 1 36.64 -10.76 -8.41
N SER A 2 36.39 -11.97 -7.95
CA SER A 2 35.33 -12.85 -8.44
C SER A 2 33.97 -12.37 -7.95
N THR A 3 33.03 -12.17 -8.88
CA THR A 3 31.75 -11.53 -8.58
C THR A 3 30.59 -12.40 -9.05
N ILE A 4 29.62 -12.62 -8.16
CA ILE A 4 28.42 -13.41 -8.47
C ILE A 4 27.15 -12.55 -8.41
N TYR A 5 26.44 -12.52 -9.52
CA TYR A 5 25.09 -11.99 -9.63
C TYR A 5 24.14 -13.14 -9.49
N TYR A 6 23.14 -13.01 -8.63
CA TYR A 6 22.21 -14.11 -8.51
C TYR A 6 20.81 -13.71 -8.06
N THR A 7 19.88 -14.54 -8.48
CA THR A 7 18.48 -14.48 -8.08
C THR A 7 18.00 -15.86 -7.67
N ALA A 8 16.84 -15.91 -7.04
CA ALA A 8 16.18 -17.15 -6.65
C ALA A 8 14.69 -17.05 -6.96
N ILE A 9 14.17 -17.93 -7.80
CA ILE A 9 12.81 -17.88 -8.32
C ILE A 9 12.17 -19.24 -8.05
N PHE A 10 11.13 -19.25 -7.23
CA PHE A 10 10.44 -20.49 -6.82
C PHE A 10 8.95 -20.42 -7.11
N ASN A 11 8.35 -21.57 -7.42
CA ASN A 11 6.90 -21.71 -7.59
C ASN A 11 6.29 -20.77 -8.65
N ASP A 12 7.03 -20.58 -9.76
CA ASP A 12 6.62 -19.75 -10.91
C ASP A 12 6.18 -18.33 -10.54
N TYR A 13 6.75 -17.78 -9.46
CA TYR A 13 6.37 -16.47 -8.94
C TYR A 13 6.77 -15.33 -9.89
N ASP A 14 7.93 -15.47 -10.53
CA ASP A 14 8.46 -14.56 -11.55
C ASP A 14 9.04 -15.39 -12.70
N GLU A 15 9.14 -14.80 -13.89
CA GLU A 15 10.02 -15.31 -14.93
C GLU A 15 11.43 -14.75 -14.73
N LEU A 16 12.43 -15.51 -15.16
CA LEU A 16 13.81 -15.08 -15.12
C LEU A 16 14.03 -13.93 -16.11
N ILE A 17 14.16 -12.70 -15.60
CA ILE A 17 14.42 -11.51 -16.41
C ILE A 17 15.89 -11.47 -16.80
N ILE A 18 16.14 -11.44 -18.10
CA ILE A 18 17.48 -11.24 -18.66
C ILE A 18 17.84 -9.74 -18.52
N PRO A 19 18.97 -9.38 -17.89
CA PRO A 19 19.37 -7.98 -17.80
C PRO A 19 19.75 -7.43 -19.17
N GLU A 20 19.64 -6.11 -19.36
CA GLU A 20 20.29 -5.45 -20.50
C GLU A 20 21.78 -5.35 -20.20
N ILE A 21 22.56 -6.32 -20.67
CA ILE A 21 23.99 -6.37 -20.43
C ILE A 21 24.73 -5.85 -21.66
N SER A 22 25.73 -5.00 -21.42
CA SER A 22 26.71 -4.60 -22.43
C SER A 22 27.43 -5.84 -22.98
N PRO A 23 27.77 -5.91 -24.28
CA PRO A 23 28.52 -7.02 -24.87
C PRO A 23 29.89 -7.31 -24.21
N ASP A 24 30.39 -6.42 -23.35
CA ASP A 24 31.66 -6.53 -22.64
C ASP A 24 31.51 -7.12 -21.22
N LEU A 25 30.79 -8.24 -21.08
CA LEU A 25 30.76 -8.98 -19.82
C LEU A 25 32.18 -9.47 -19.49
N ASN A 26 32.81 -8.82 -18.51
CA ASN A 26 34.12 -9.17 -18.00
C ASN A 26 34.15 -10.65 -17.59
N ILE A 27 35.22 -11.37 -17.94
CA ILE A 27 35.41 -12.84 -17.72
C ILE A 27 35.23 -13.27 -16.25
N ASN A 28 35.26 -12.33 -15.30
CA ASN A 28 35.22 -12.58 -13.85
C ASN A 28 33.82 -12.46 -13.20
N VAL A 29 32.75 -12.32 -13.99
CA VAL A 29 31.38 -12.21 -13.47
C VAL A 29 30.58 -13.46 -13.82
N LYS A 30 29.95 -14.05 -12.80
CA LYS A 30 29.09 -15.22 -12.95
C LYS A 30 27.65 -14.86 -12.58
N MET A 31 26.69 -15.29 -13.40
CA MET A 31 25.26 -15.11 -13.13
C MET A 31 24.63 -16.44 -12.77
N ILE A 32 23.88 -16.50 -11.66
CA ILE A 32 23.27 -17.74 -11.14
C ILE A 32 21.78 -17.52 -10.86
N CYS A 33 20.95 -18.46 -11.29
CA CYS A 33 19.53 -18.48 -10.93
C CYS A 33 19.20 -19.79 -10.21
N PHE A 34 18.76 -19.72 -8.95
CA PHE A 34 18.23 -20.89 -8.24
C PHE A 34 16.74 -21.03 -8.50
N THR A 35 16.27 -22.22 -8.84
CA THR A 35 14.84 -22.46 -9.07
C THR A 35 14.43 -23.91 -8.84
N ASP A 36 13.15 -24.15 -8.54
CA ASP A 36 12.52 -25.47 -8.51
C ASP A 36 11.81 -25.82 -9.84
N ASN A 37 11.77 -24.90 -10.80
CA ASN A 37 11.11 -25.12 -12.08
C ASN A 37 12.10 -25.60 -13.16
N PRO A 38 11.98 -26.86 -13.64
CA PRO A 38 12.88 -27.41 -14.66
C PRO A 38 12.71 -26.77 -16.06
N LYS A 39 11.68 -25.93 -16.26
CA LYS A 39 11.43 -25.24 -17.53
C LYS A 39 12.26 -23.97 -17.70
N VAL A 40 12.79 -23.39 -16.62
CA VAL A 40 13.59 -22.17 -16.68
C VAL A 40 14.93 -22.48 -17.36
N LYS A 41 15.24 -21.77 -18.43
CA LYS A 41 16.50 -21.88 -19.19
C LYS A 41 17.03 -20.49 -19.50
N SER A 42 18.34 -20.36 -19.58
CA SER A 42 18.99 -19.09 -19.92
C SER A 42 20.35 -19.36 -20.56
N ASP A 43 20.70 -18.55 -21.56
CA ASP A 43 22.05 -18.50 -22.13
C ASP A 43 22.99 -17.60 -21.30
N PHE A 44 22.44 -16.84 -20.34
CA PHE A 44 23.16 -15.86 -19.53
C PHE A 44 23.34 -16.30 -18.07
N PHE A 45 22.36 -17.00 -17.51
CA PHE A 45 22.42 -17.51 -16.14
C PHE A 45 22.77 -19.00 -16.13
N ASP A 46 23.68 -19.38 -15.24
CA ASP A 46 23.75 -20.75 -14.77
C ASP A 46 22.49 -21.05 -13.94
N VAL A 47 21.52 -21.73 -14.56
CA VAL A 47 20.28 -22.12 -13.89
C VAL A 47 20.54 -23.38 -13.06
N ILE A 48 20.48 -23.24 -11.75
CA ILE A 48 20.66 -24.33 -10.78
C ILE A 48 19.28 -24.79 -10.32
N LEU A 49 18.86 -25.95 -10.83
CA LEU A 49 17.65 -26.63 -10.37
C LEU A 49 17.89 -27.21 -8.97
N VAL A 50 17.03 -26.87 -8.02
CA VAL A 50 17.14 -27.30 -6.62
C VAL A 50 15.86 -27.95 -6.14
N GLU A 51 16.01 -28.99 -5.33
CA GLU A 51 14.89 -29.53 -4.54
C GLU A 51 14.62 -28.60 -3.35
N ARG A 52 13.34 -28.33 -3.09
CA ARG A 52 12.94 -27.38 -2.05
C ARG A 52 13.17 -27.94 -0.66
N LYS A 53 13.83 -27.15 0.18
CA LYS A 53 14.07 -27.48 1.60
C LYS A 53 12.87 -27.14 2.48
N PHE A 54 12.02 -26.22 2.04
CA PHE A 54 10.90 -25.68 2.78
C PHE A 54 9.61 -25.73 1.96
N LYS A 55 8.50 -26.10 2.62
CA LYS A 55 7.15 -26.06 2.01
C LYS A 55 6.72 -24.65 1.61
N ASP A 56 7.25 -23.63 2.27
CA ASP A 56 7.01 -22.21 1.97
C ASP A 56 8.01 -21.68 0.94
N SER A 57 7.52 -21.27 -0.24
CA SER A 57 8.38 -20.81 -1.34
C SER A 57 8.99 -19.44 -1.08
N THR A 58 8.34 -18.60 -0.27
CA THR A 58 8.91 -17.31 0.14
C THR A 58 10.09 -17.55 1.06
N ARG A 59 9.93 -18.45 2.03
CA ARG A 59 11.03 -18.83 2.94
C ARG A 59 12.15 -19.56 2.18
N GLU A 60 11.84 -20.39 1.19
CA GLU A 60 12.83 -20.96 0.26
C GLU A 60 13.63 -19.89 -0.46
N ASN A 61 12.97 -18.90 -1.07
CA ASN A 61 13.65 -17.76 -1.69
C ASN A 61 14.56 -17.03 -0.70
N ARG A 62 14.06 -16.77 0.53
CA ARG A 62 14.85 -16.10 1.57
C ARG A 62 16.10 -16.88 1.95
N TYR A 63 16.07 -18.21 1.94
CA TYR A 63 17.25 -19.02 2.20
C TYR A 63 18.37 -18.71 1.21
N TYR A 64 18.09 -18.81 -0.10
CA TYR A 64 19.10 -18.51 -1.13
C TYR A 64 19.50 -17.03 -1.13
N LYS A 65 18.55 -16.12 -0.89
CA LYS A 65 18.78 -14.68 -0.76
C LYS A 65 19.75 -14.32 0.36
N VAL A 66 19.58 -14.92 1.54
CA VAL A 66 20.32 -14.56 2.75
C VAL A 66 21.61 -15.38 2.87
N MET A 67 21.54 -16.69 2.65
CA MET A 67 22.65 -17.63 2.87
C MET A 67 23.62 -17.74 1.67
N SER A 68 23.91 -16.61 1.00
CA SER A 68 24.81 -16.53 -0.17
C SER A 68 26.15 -17.26 0.03
N HIS A 69 26.74 -17.17 1.22
CA HIS A 69 28.01 -17.79 1.55
C HIS A 69 27.98 -19.33 1.66
N LEU A 70 26.79 -19.93 1.74
CA LEU A 70 26.61 -21.39 1.72
C LEU A 70 26.12 -21.92 0.37
N VAL A 71 25.34 -21.12 -0.36
CA VAL A 71 24.68 -21.57 -1.59
C VAL A 71 25.46 -21.23 -2.86
N LEU A 72 26.34 -20.23 -2.81
CA LEU A 72 27.15 -19.82 -3.96
C LEU A 72 28.53 -20.50 -3.94
N PRO A 73 29.16 -20.73 -5.11
CA PRO A 73 30.56 -21.13 -5.17
C PRO A 73 31.48 -20.05 -4.59
N PRO A 74 32.77 -20.35 -4.32
CA PRO A 74 33.73 -19.38 -3.81
C PRO A 74 33.74 -18.08 -4.65
N HIS A 75 33.59 -16.96 -3.96
CA HIS A 75 33.53 -15.63 -4.58
C HIS A 75 33.97 -14.55 -3.59
N ASP A 76 34.36 -13.38 -4.11
CA ASP A 76 34.71 -12.21 -3.31
C ASP A 76 33.51 -11.29 -3.08
N LEU A 77 32.68 -11.11 -4.11
CA LEU A 77 31.54 -10.20 -4.12
C LEU A 77 30.27 -10.91 -4.59
N SER A 78 29.12 -10.56 -4.01
CA SER A 78 27.82 -11.00 -4.52
C SER A 78 26.78 -9.90 -4.57
N ILE A 79 25.91 -9.97 -5.59
CA ILE A 79 24.71 -9.17 -5.72
C ILE A 79 23.51 -10.10 -5.80
N TYR A 80 22.68 -10.05 -4.77
CA TYR A 80 21.33 -10.59 -4.87
C TYR A 80 20.40 -9.56 -5.48
N PHE A 81 19.45 -10.00 -6.30
CA PHE A 81 18.31 -9.20 -6.74
C PHE A 81 17.04 -10.05 -6.82
N ASP A 82 15.90 -9.43 -6.48
CA ASP A 82 14.58 -10.05 -6.68
C ASP A 82 14.38 -10.33 -8.18
N GLY A 83 13.61 -11.38 -8.52
CA GLY A 83 13.40 -11.83 -9.91
C GLY A 83 12.80 -10.77 -10.83
N ASN A 84 12.18 -9.73 -10.25
CA ASN A 84 11.55 -8.64 -10.95
C ASN A 84 12.46 -7.41 -11.19
N ILE A 85 13.78 -7.54 -11.01
CA ILE A 85 14.76 -6.46 -11.20
C ILE A 85 15.43 -6.59 -12.57
N LYS A 86 15.40 -5.52 -13.37
CA LYS A 86 16.12 -5.40 -14.64
C LYS A 86 17.24 -4.36 -14.56
N PHE A 87 18.49 -4.79 -14.63
CA PHE A 87 19.64 -3.87 -14.63
C PHE A 87 19.81 -3.14 -15.97
N LYS A 88 20.39 -1.93 -15.92
CA LYS A 88 20.56 -0.99 -17.06
C LYS A 88 22.00 -0.60 -17.37
N VAL A 89 22.95 -0.87 -16.47
CA VAL A 89 24.33 -0.38 -16.55
C VAL A 89 25.32 -1.51 -16.28
N SER A 90 26.58 -1.29 -16.65
CA SER A 90 27.66 -2.24 -16.44
C SER A 90 27.95 -2.48 -14.95
N ILE A 91 28.43 -3.68 -14.67
CA ILE A 91 28.64 -4.26 -13.34
C ILE A 91 29.63 -3.46 -12.49
N GLU A 92 30.73 -3.02 -13.10
CA GLU A 92 31.82 -2.29 -12.43
C GLU A 92 31.32 -0.97 -11.84
N SER A 93 30.48 -0.24 -12.59
CA SER A 93 29.93 1.05 -12.17
C SER A 93 29.04 0.93 -10.93
N ILE A 94 28.39 -0.23 -10.74
CA ILE A 94 27.49 -0.46 -9.61
C ILE A 94 28.30 -0.69 -8.32
N PHE A 95 29.39 -1.46 -8.40
CA PHE A 95 30.22 -1.76 -7.24
C PHE A 95 31.08 -0.60 -6.78
N GLU A 96 31.60 0.21 -7.70
CA GLU A 96 32.35 1.42 -7.35
C GLU A 96 31.53 2.35 -6.46
N GLU A 97 30.21 2.39 -6.64
CA GLU A 97 29.34 3.21 -5.82
C GLU A 97 28.78 2.47 -4.61
N ALA A 98 28.34 1.22 -4.77
CA ALA A 98 27.76 0.44 -3.68
C ALA A 98 28.83 0.09 -2.63
N ILE A 99 29.98 -0.43 -3.05
CA ILE A 99 31.04 -0.94 -2.17
C ILE A 99 32.36 -0.21 -2.45
N HIS A 100 32.29 1.12 -2.36
CA HIS A 100 33.36 2.05 -2.73
C HIS A 100 34.66 2.02 -1.88
N ASN A 101 34.70 1.31 -0.74
CA ASN A 101 35.91 1.20 0.09
C ASN A 101 35.89 -0.04 1.01
N ASP A 102 36.96 -0.24 1.79
CA ASP A 102 37.12 -1.39 2.68
C ASP A 102 36.22 -1.42 3.91
N LYS A 103 35.70 -0.27 4.34
CA LYS A 103 34.77 -0.17 5.47
C LYS A 103 33.36 -0.58 5.10
N VAL A 104 32.97 -0.47 3.82
CA VAL A 104 31.66 -0.91 3.35
C VAL A 104 31.72 -2.40 3.00
N LEU A 105 30.92 -3.21 3.70
CA LEU A 105 30.88 -4.66 3.54
C LEU A 105 29.53 -5.13 2.98
N LEU A 106 28.47 -4.38 3.27
CA LEU A 106 27.09 -4.68 2.89
C LEU A 106 26.43 -3.37 2.43
N SER A 107 25.77 -3.37 1.29
CA SER A 107 24.95 -2.23 0.86
C SER A 107 23.55 -2.67 0.48
N LEU A 108 22.56 -1.88 0.89
CA LEU A 108 21.16 -2.08 0.57
C LEU A 108 20.50 -0.74 0.26
N ILE A 109 19.37 -0.83 -0.43
CA ILE A 109 18.57 0.33 -0.80
C ILE A 109 17.65 0.67 0.37
N LYS A 110 17.56 1.96 0.68
CA LYS A 110 16.61 2.50 1.65
C LYS A 110 15.19 2.11 1.27
N HIS A 111 14.38 1.74 2.24
CA HIS A 111 12.98 1.44 1.97
C HIS A 111 12.23 2.71 1.52
N PRO A 112 11.42 2.65 0.44
CA PRO A 112 10.85 3.85 -0.18
C PRO A 112 9.74 4.52 0.64
N PHE A 113 9.00 3.76 1.44
CA PHE A 113 7.74 4.25 2.05
C PHE A 113 7.73 4.24 3.57
N ARG A 114 8.68 3.54 4.19
CA ARG A 114 8.67 3.26 5.63
C ARG A 114 10.09 3.32 6.14
N ASN A 115 10.25 3.78 7.38
CA ASN A 115 11.54 3.87 8.06
C ASN A 115 11.57 3.06 9.37
N CYS A 116 10.53 2.26 9.63
CA CYS A 116 10.33 1.55 10.88
C CYS A 116 9.92 0.10 10.59
N LEU A 117 10.52 -0.87 11.29
CA LEU A 117 10.15 -2.28 11.13
C LEU A 117 8.77 -2.61 11.72
N TYR A 118 8.31 -1.84 12.71
CA TYR A 118 6.98 -2.03 13.30
C TYR A 118 5.90 -1.67 12.27
N ASP A 119 6.06 -0.53 11.58
CA ASP A 119 5.21 -0.12 10.45
C ASP A 119 5.27 -1.15 9.29
N GLU A 120 6.43 -1.76 9.04
CA GLU A 120 6.58 -2.81 8.02
C GLU A 120 5.82 -4.08 8.42
N GLY A 121 5.89 -4.48 9.69
CA GLY A 121 5.17 -5.64 10.17
C GLY A 121 3.66 -5.43 10.13
N GLU A 122 3.16 -4.25 10.54
CA GLU A 122 1.77 -3.86 10.29
C GLU A 122 1.42 -3.99 8.80
N ALA A 123 2.20 -3.36 7.91
CA ALA A 123 1.93 -3.43 6.48
C ALA A 123 1.94 -4.88 5.95
N CYS A 124 2.80 -5.75 6.49
CA CYS A 124 2.84 -7.16 6.14
C CYS A 124 1.58 -7.91 6.61
N ILE A 125 1.05 -7.61 7.79
CA ILE A 125 -0.22 -8.15 8.30
C ILE A 125 -1.38 -7.69 7.40
N LYS A 126 -1.45 -6.38 7.13
CA LYS A 126 -2.48 -5.75 6.30
C LYS A 126 -2.51 -6.39 4.89
N GLN A 127 -1.34 -6.70 4.34
CA GLN A 127 -1.16 -7.33 3.03
C GLN A 127 -1.20 -8.87 3.07
N LYS A 128 -1.48 -9.50 4.21
CA LYS A 128 -1.49 -10.97 4.41
C LYS A 128 -0.22 -11.65 3.92
N LYS A 129 0.93 -10.99 4.08
CA LYS A 129 2.22 -11.48 3.61
C LYS A 129 2.77 -12.61 4.48
N ASP A 130 2.31 -12.73 5.71
CA ASP A 130 2.59 -13.84 6.61
C ASP A 130 1.49 -13.97 7.67
N ASP A 131 1.60 -14.98 8.53
CA ASP A 131 0.74 -15.15 9.69
C ASP A 131 0.88 -13.94 10.66
N PRO A 132 -0.24 -13.28 11.02
CA PRO A 132 -0.20 -12.12 11.89
C PRO A 132 0.36 -12.39 13.29
N GLU A 133 0.08 -13.55 13.87
CA GLU A 133 0.55 -13.90 15.21
C GLU A 133 2.07 -14.07 15.22
N ILE A 134 2.63 -14.69 14.17
CA ILE A 134 4.09 -14.83 13.99
C ILE A 134 4.75 -13.45 13.88
N ILE A 135 4.18 -12.54 13.09
CA ILE A 135 4.71 -11.17 12.95
C ILE A 135 4.65 -10.44 14.29
N ILE A 136 3.50 -10.46 14.97
CA ILE A 136 3.30 -9.76 16.26
C ILE A 136 4.28 -10.28 17.31
N ASN A 137 4.45 -11.59 17.42
CA ASN A 137 5.37 -12.20 18.38
C ASN A 137 6.84 -11.80 18.11
N GLN A 138 7.25 -11.76 16.84
CA GLN A 138 8.60 -11.34 16.46
C GLN A 138 8.84 -9.85 16.75
N LEU A 139 7.87 -8.98 16.42
CA LEU A 139 7.95 -7.55 16.72
C LEU A 139 7.98 -7.30 18.23
N GLY A 140 7.14 -7.99 19.00
CA GLY A 140 7.10 -7.91 20.46
C GLY A 140 8.44 -8.30 21.09
N LYS A 141 9.07 -9.38 20.61
CA LYS A 141 10.44 -9.74 21.00
C LYS A 141 11.42 -8.59 20.74
N TYR A 142 11.41 -7.99 19.55
CA TYR A 142 12.34 -6.90 19.22
C TYR A 142 12.12 -5.66 20.09
N GLN A 143 10.86 -5.34 20.39
CA GLN A 143 10.50 -4.25 21.28
C GLN A 143 10.97 -4.51 22.72
N MET A 144 10.75 -5.72 23.25
CA MET A 144 11.19 -6.12 24.58
C MET A 144 12.72 -6.10 24.73
N GLU A 145 13.43 -6.43 23.65
CA GLU A 145 14.90 -6.36 23.62
C GLU A 145 15.43 -4.93 23.42
N GLY A 146 14.56 -3.93 23.23
CA GLY A 146 14.90 -2.52 23.17
C GLY A 146 15.23 -1.99 21.78
N TYR A 147 14.77 -2.67 20.71
CA TYR A 147 14.97 -2.16 19.35
C TYR A 147 14.16 -0.87 19.13
N PRO A 148 14.80 0.24 18.72
CA PRO A 148 14.13 1.53 18.61
C PRO A 148 13.19 1.62 17.39
N ALA A 149 12.05 2.30 17.56
CA ALA A 149 11.19 2.68 16.45
C ALA A 149 11.89 3.67 15.50
N HIS A 150 11.47 3.72 14.24
CA HIS A 150 12.00 4.61 13.20
C HIS A 150 13.52 4.54 12.96
N ASN A 151 14.14 3.39 13.27
CA ASN A 151 15.59 3.18 13.16
C ASN A 151 16.07 2.81 11.73
N GLY A 152 15.34 3.27 10.72
CA GLY A 152 15.58 2.94 9.32
C GLY A 152 15.00 1.59 8.91
N LEU A 153 14.74 1.46 7.61
CA LEU A 153 14.24 0.23 6.99
C LEU A 153 14.87 0.05 5.61
N LEU A 154 15.03 -1.20 5.19
CA LEU A 154 15.74 -1.56 3.97
C LEU A 154 14.79 -2.30 3.02
N ALA A 155 14.86 -1.96 1.73
CA ALA A 155 14.02 -2.54 0.69
C ALA A 155 14.30 -4.03 0.44
N CYS A 156 15.53 -4.48 0.70
CA CYS A 156 16.00 -5.86 0.51
C CYS A 156 15.88 -6.40 -0.93
N SER A 157 15.45 -5.61 -1.92
CA SER A 157 15.25 -6.08 -3.29
C SER A 157 16.53 -6.23 -4.10
N VAL A 158 17.58 -5.50 -3.71
CA VAL A 158 18.94 -5.63 -4.22
C VAL A 158 19.89 -5.56 -3.04
N ILE A 159 20.85 -6.50 -2.95
CA ILE A 159 21.77 -6.63 -1.82
C ILE A 159 23.19 -6.81 -2.35
N PHE A 160 24.08 -5.87 -2.04
CA PHE A 160 25.49 -5.89 -2.41
C PHE A 160 26.31 -6.38 -1.22
N ARG A 161 27.15 -7.40 -1.40
CA ARG A 161 27.94 -8.02 -0.32
C ARG A 161 29.38 -8.26 -0.69
N LYS A 162 30.28 -8.03 0.28
CA LYS A 162 31.58 -8.69 0.36
C LYS A 162 31.42 -10.04 1.05
N ASN A 163 32.03 -11.09 0.51
CA ASN A 163 32.03 -12.41 1.12
C ASN A 163 33.10 -12.52 2.22
N VAL A 164 32.83 -11.89 3.36
CA VAL A 164 33.73 -11.85 4.52
C VAL A 164 33.01 -12.35 5.78
N SER A 165 33.78 -12.85 6.75
CA SER A 165 33.24 -13.48 7.97
C SER A 165 32.21 -12.62 8.72
N ALA A 166 32.39 -11.29 8.75
CA ALA A 166 31.45 -10.37 9.37
C ALA A 166 30.06 -10.38 8.68
N VAL A 167 30.02 -10.39 7.34
CA VAL A 167 28.77 -10.44 6.56
C VAL A 167 28.16 -11.83 6.64
N GLN A 168 28.98 -12.88 6.64
CA GLN A 168 28.52 -14.27 6.79
C GLN A 168 27.78 -14.46 8.12
N LYS A 169 28.39 -14.04 9.24
CA LYS A 169 27.76 -14.09 10.57
C LYS A 169 26.45 -13.31 10.62
N LEU A 170 26.43 -12.09 10.06
CA LEU A 170 25.22 -11.28 9.99
C LEU A 170 24.11 -12.00 9.20
N CYS A 171 24.44 -12.59 8.05
CA CYS A 171 23.48 -13.33 7.24
C CYS A 171 22.97 -14.59 7.96
N THR A 172 23.83 -15.30 8.69
CA THR A 172 23.40 -16.44 9.51
C THR A 172 22.41 -16.02 10.59
N SER A 173 22.70 -14.96 11.36
CA SER A 173 21.75 -14.42 12.35
C SER A 173 20.47 -13.89 11.70
N TRP A 174 20.57 -13.33 10.50
CA TRP A 174 19.39 -12.90 9.75
C TRP A 174 18.49 -14.06 9.35
N TRP A 175 19.10 -15.16 8.89
CA TRP A 175 18.38 -16.37 8.57
C TRP A 175 17.74 -17.02 9.79
N GLU A 176 18.43 -17.06 10.94
CA GLU A 176 17.87 -17.55 12.21
C GLU A 176 16.57 -16.82 12.59
N GLU A 177 16.55 -15.49 12.47
CA GLU A 177 15.34 -14.70 12.72
C GLU A 177 14.21 -14.97 11.71
N ILE A 178 14.52 -15.26 10.45
CA ILE A 178 13.52 -15.63 9.41
C ILE A 178 12.95 -17.04 9.66
N VAL A 179 13.75 -17.93 10.21
CA VAL A 179 13.32 -19.31 10.55
C VAL A 179 12.46 -19.31 11.80
N LEU A 180 12.86 -18.57 12.84
CA LEU A 180 12.16 -18.52 14.12
C LEU A 180 10.94 -17.59 14.11
N GLY A 181 10.85 -16.67 13.14
CA GLY A 181 9.78 -15.70 13.04
C GLY A 181 9.19 -15.59 11.64
N SER A 182 8.78 -14.37 11.28
CA SER A 182 8.16 -14.10 10.00
C SER A 182 9.14 -14.31 8.84
N ARG A 183 8.62 -14.82 7.73
CA ARG A 183 9.35 -14.94 6.45
C ARG A 183 9.66 -13.60 5.78
N ARG A 184 9.31 -12.47 6.41
CA ARG A 184 9.53 -11.11 5.93
C ARG A 184 10.92 -10.62 6.33
N ASP A 185 11.84 -10.74 5.39
CA ASP A 185 13.24 -10.35 5.47
C ASP A 185 13.47 -8.89 5.90
N GLN A 186 12.53 -7.99 5.56
CA GLN A 186 12.55 -6.57 5.94
C GLN A 186 12.26 -6.33 7.43
N ILE A 187 11.57 -7.25 8.12
CA ILE A 187 11.29 -7.15 9.56
C ILE A 187 12.53 -7.50 10.37
N SER A 188 13.23 -8.56 10.00
CA SER A 188 14.36 -9.09 10.78
C SER A 188 15.71 -8.42 10.49
N LEU A 189 15.95 -7.93 9.27
CA LEU A 189 17.26 -7.37 8.90
C LEU A 189 17.68 -6.16 9.76
N PRO A 190 16.83 -5.11 9.92
CA PRO A 190 17.24 -3.95 10.71
C PRO A 190 17.54 -4.31 12.17
N TYR A 191 16.77 -5.25 12.73
CA TYR A 191 16.99 -5.80 14.07
C TYR A 191 18.35 -6.51 14.17
N VAL A 192 18.68 -7.39 13.23
CA VAL A 192 19.93 -8.16 13.25
C VAL A 192 21.16 -7.26 13.09
N ILE A 193 21.06 -6.22 12.25
CA ILE A 193 22.11 -5.19 12.11
C ILE A 193 22.34 -4.48 13.44
N TRP A 194 21.27 -4.05 14.10
CA TRP A 194 21.33 -3.36 15.39
C TRP A 194 21.87 -4.27 16.50
N LYS A 195 21.35 -5.50 16.61
CA LYS A 195 21.73 -6.48 17.64
C LYS A 195 23.21 -6.84 17.56
N ASN A 196 23.74 -6.98 16.35
CA ASN A 196 25.16 -7.27 16.10
C ASN A 196 26.05 -6.02 16.07
N LYS A 197 25.50 -4.81 16.24
CA LYS A 197 26.22 -3.52 16.13
C LYS A 197 27.03 -3.42 14.84
N PHE A 198 26.48 -3.92 13.74
CA PHE A 198 27.21 -4.10 12.49
C PHE A 198 27.58 -2.74 11.84
N GLN A 199 28.87 -2.49 11.67
CA GLN A 199 29.40 -1.19 11.21
C GLN A 199 29.63 -1.11 9.69
N GLY A 200 29.52 -2.24 8.97
CA GLY A 200 29.85 -2.32 7.54
C GLY A 200 28.70 -2.00 6.58
N LEU A 201 27.59 -1.44 7.07
CA LEU A 201 26.39 -1.16 6.27
C LEU A 201 26.50 0.21 5.57
N LYS A 202 26.27 0.23 4.26
CA LYS A 202 25.96 1.46 3.51
C LYS A 202 24.50 1.41 3.04
N ILE A 203 23.74 2.46 3.37
CA ILE A 203 22.37 2.63 2.88
C ILE A 203 22.42 3.50 1.63
N LEU A 204 21.90 2.99 0.52
CA LEU A 204 21.81 3.69 -0.76
C LEU A 204 20.45 4.38 -0.84
N ASP A 205 20.45 5.71 -0.87
CA ASP A 205 19.24 6.52 -1.06
C ASP A 205 18.96 6.69 -2.56
N LEU A 206 18.48 5.61 -3.17
CA LEU A 206 18.15 5.53 -4.59
C LEU A 206 16.66 5.33 -4.76
N ASN A 207 16.10 5.87 -5.84
CA ASN A 207 14.71 5.60 -6.20
C ASN A 207 14.52 4.09 -6.38
N TRP A 208 13.62 3.53 -5.56
CA TRP A 208 13.40 2.10 -5.46
C TRP A 208 12.77 1.48 -6.72
N MET A 209 11.92 2.26 -7.42
CA MET A 209 11.20 1.82 -8.63
C MET A 209 12.11 1.81 -9.85
N GLU A 210 12.83 2.90 -10.06
CA GLU A 210 13.73 3.06 -11.21
C GLU A 210 14.86 4.01 -10.84
N ASN A 211 16.09 3.57 -11.03
CA ASN A 211 17.27 4.38 -10.82
C ASN A 211 18.30 4.11 -11.93
N LYS A 212 19.50 4.66 -11.75
CA LYS A 212 20.60 4.50 -12.70
C LYS A 212 21.10 3.06 -12.82
N PHE A 213 20.92 2.21 -11.81
CA PHE A 213 21.36 0.82 -11.84
C PHE A 213 20.34 -0.11 -12.46
N TYR A 214 19.06 0.05 -12.10
CA TYR A 214 18.02 -0.90 -12.48
C TYR A 214 16.64 -0.26 -12.57
N LYS A 215 15.70 -1.02 -13.13
CA LYS A 215 14.25 -0.79 -13.10
C LYS A 215 13.55 -2.02 -12.52
N ARG A 216 12.53 -1.80 -11.68
CA ARG A 216 11.61 -2.85 -11.24
C ARG A 216 10.57 -3.10 -12.32
N ILE A 217 10.35 -4.36 -12.64
CA ILE A 217 9.25 -4.85 -13.47
C ILE A 217 8.16 -5.37 -12.52
N PRO A 218 6.86 -5.20 -12.82
CA PRO A 218 5.80 -5.85 -12.05
C PRO A 218 5.97 -7.38 -12.06
N HIS A 219 5.73 -8.03 -10.92
CA HIS A 219 5.82 -9.49 -10.81
C HIS A 219 4.83 -10.18 -11.77
N ILE A 220 5.27 -11.26 -12.44
CA ILE A 220 4.42 -11.95 -13.41
C ILE A 220 3.27 -12.68 -12.73
N LYS A 221 3.46 -13.27 -11.55
CA LYS A 221 2.31 -13.83 -10.82
C LYS A 221 1.29 -12.78 -10.41
N LYS A 222 1.73 -11.55 -10.09
CA LYS A 222 0.79 -10.44 -9.96
C LYS A 222 0.13 -10.13 -11.30
N LEU A 223 0.86 -10.17 -12.42
CA LEU A 223 0.30 -9.96 -13.74
C LEU A 223 -0.65 -11.07 -14.18
N THR A 224 -0.42 -12.35 -13.84
CA THR A 224 -1.28 -13.49 -14.23
C THR A 224 -2.45 -13.70 -13.25
N ASP A 225 -2.27 -13.38 -11.97
CA ASP A 225 -3.38 -13.13 -11.05
C ASP A 225 -4.17 -11.89 -11.52
N MET A 226 -3.50 -10.88 -12.12
CA MET A 226 -4.16 -9.74 -12.79
C MET A 226 -4.71 -10.09 -14.18
N ASP A 227 -4.24 -11.12 -14.88
CA ASP A 227 -4.79 -11.56 -16.16
C ASP A 227 -6.08 -12.38 -15.92
N GLN A 228 -6.25 -12.91 -14.71
CA GLN A 228 -7.55 -13.38 -14.20
C GLN A 228 -8.42 -12.24 -13.64
N ILE A 229 -7.83 -11.10 -13.28
CA ILE A 229 -8.56 -9.86 -13.07
C ILE A 229 -8.68 -9.17 -14.43
N ASN A 230 -9.61 -9.66 -15.24
CA ASN A 230 -10.08 -8.90 -16.38
C ASN A 230 -10.35 -7.45 -15.90
N LEU A 231 -9.50 -6.50 -16.25
CA LEU A 231 -9.74 -5.06 -16.01
C LEU A 231 -11.02 -4.60 -16.72
N PHE A 232 -11.55 -5.44 -17.61
CA PHE A 232 -12.83 -5.35 -18.31
C PHE A 232 -13.99 -6.14 -17.64
N THR A 233 -13.74 -6.92 -16.58
CA THR A 233 -14.77 -7.55 -15.73
C THR A 233 -14.98 -6.82 -14.42
N PHE A 234 -14.17 -5.80 -14.09
CA PHE A 234 -14.62 -4.84 -13.09
C PHE A 234 -15.82 -4.13 -13.66
N ASP A 235 -16.99 -4.35 -13.07
CA ASP A 235 -18.11 -3.46 -13.32
C ASP A 235 -17.62 -2.04 -13.06
N LYS A 236 -17.82 -1.17 -14.06
CA LYS A 236 -17.55 0.27 -13.95
C LYS A 236 -18.14 0.87 -12.66
N LEU A 237 -19.12 0.18 -12.07
CA LEU A 237 -19.74 0.48 -10.79
C LEU A 237 -18.72 0.72 -9.67
N TYR A 238 -17.65 -0.08 -9.54
CA TYR A 238 -16.73 -0.04 -8.39
C TYR A 238 -15.45 0.78 -8.59
N LEU A 239 -15.27 1.42 -9.74
CA LEU A 239 -14.11 2.29 -10.01
C LEU A 239 -14.40 3.73 -9.57
N PRO A 240 -13.51 4.41 -8.82
CA PRO A 240 -13.75 5.78 -8.41
C PRO A 240 -13.74 6.76 -9.58
N CYS A 241 -14.70 7.69 -9.61
CA CYS A 241 -14.66 8.86 -10.48
C CYS A 241 -13.58 9.87 -10.03
N ARG A 242 -13.22 9.83 -8.74
CA ARG A 242 -12.21 10.70 -8.14
C ARG A 242 -11.43 9.96 -7.07
N MET A 243 -10.11 10.09 -7.14
CA MET A 243 -9.16 9.54 -6.20
C MET A 243 -8.05 10.57 -6.04
N LEU A 244 -7.63 10.85 -4.81
CA LEU A 244 -6.58 11.82 -4.44
C LEU A 244 -5.72 11.30 -3.28
N GLU A 245 -4.48 11.78 -3.15
CA GLU A 245 -3.67 11.52 -1.96
C GLU A 245 -4.22 12.30 -0.74
N PRO A 246 -4.19 11.75 0.49
CA PRO A 246 -3.56 10.50 0.89
C PRO A 246 -4.38 9.26 0.50
N LEU A 247 -3.67 8.17 0.19
CA LEU A 247 -4.26 6.91 -0.25
C LEU A 247 -4.78 6.02 0.89
N ALA A 248 -4.68 6.48 2.15
CA ALA A 248 -4.99 5.70 3.34
C ALA A 248 -6.36 5.01 3.22
N TRP A 249 -7.40 5.75 2.83
CA TRP A 249 -8.76 5.24 2.71
C TRP A 249 -9.08 4.54 1.38
N VAL A 250 -8.31 4.81 0.31
CA VAL A 250 -8.67 4.47 -1.10
C VAL A 250 -9.00 3.00 -1.33
N GLY A 251 -8.38 2.07 -0.59
CA GLY A 251 -8.67 0.64 -0.71
C GLY A 251 -10.09 0.25 -0.25
N HIS A 252 -10.82 1.13 0.42
CA HIS A 252 -12.21 0.89 0.86
C HIS A 252 -13.27 1.34 -0.15
N ILE A 253 -12.89 2.04 -1.23
CA ILE A 253 -13.82 2.54 -2.26
C ILE A 253 -14.78 1.45 -2.79
N PRO A 254 -14.31 0.23 -3.18
CA PRO A 254 -15.21 -0.80 -3.70
C PRO A 254 -16.27 -1.23 -2.68
N PHE A 255 -15.84 -1.39 -1.42
CA PHE A 255 -16.74 -1.73 -0.32
C PHE A 255 -17.76 -0.62 -0.05
N ALA A 256 -17.34 0.64 -0.02
CA ALA A 256 -18.23 1.76 0.22
C ALA A 256 -19.30 1.93 -0.88
N ILE A 257 -18.92 1.71 -2.13
CA ILE A 257 -19.86 1.72 -3.25
C ILE A 257 -20.89 0.60 -3.09
N TRP A 258 -20.42 -0.62 -2.84
CA TRP A 258 -21.29 -1.78 -2.59
C TRP A 258 -22.19 -1.58 -1.37
N LEU A 259 -21.67 -1.01 -0.29
CA LEU A 259 -22.43 -0.77 0.93
C LEU A 259 -23.60 0.17 0.65
N VAL A 260 -23.36 1.31 -0.01
CA VAL A 260 -24.42 2.27 -0.35
C VAL A 260 -25.43 1.68 -1.34
N GLU A 261 -24.96 0.89 -2.32
CA GLU A 261 -25.82 0.19 -3.29
C GLU A 261 -26.84 -0.73 -2.62
N ASN A 262 -26.40 -1.48 -1.59
CA ASN A 262 -27.21 -2.50 -0.91
C ASN A 262 -27.97 -1.95 0.31
N LEU A 263 -27.38 -1.02 1.04
CA LEU A 263 -28.02 -0.36 2.18
C LEU A 263 -29.12 0.61 1.71
N ARG A 264 -28.93 1.24 0.54
CA ARG A 264 -29.80 2.27 -0.04
C ARG A 264 -30.18 3.39 0.95
N PRO A 265 -29.19 4.04 1.59
CA PRO A 265 -29.44 5.02 2.64
C PRO A 265 -30.15 6.28 2.12
N GLU A 266 -31.01 6.87 2.95
CA GLU A 266 -31.59 8.20 2.69
C GLU A 266 -30.63 9.30 3.15
N VAL A 267 -29.95 9.09 4.29
CA VAL A 267 -28.99 10.02 4.88
C VAL A 267 -27.69 9.30 5.23
N VAL A 268 -26.60 9.77 4.62
CA VAL A 268 -25.23 9.39 4.96
C VAL A 268 -24.53 10.60 5.58
N VAL A 269 -23.86 10.41 6.70
CA VAL A 269 -23.02 11.45 7.33
C VAL A 269 -21.59 10.96 7.45
N GLU A 270 -20.65 11.81 7.08
CA GLU A 270 -19.22 11.63 7.29
C GLU A 270 -18.67 12.72 8.21
N LEU A 271 -17.93 12.30 9.23
CA LEU A 271 -17.17 13.15 10.14
C LEU A 271 -15.68 13.03 9.78
N GLY A 272 -15.09 14.12 9.29
CA GLY A 272 -13.73 14.12 8.75
C GLY A 272 -13.69 13.73 7.28
N THR A 273 -13.62 14.73 6.40
CA THR A 273 -13.74 14.53 4.94
C THR A 273 -12.44 14.79 4.20
N HIS A 274 -11.61 15.72 4.69
CA HIS A 274 -10.35 16.10 4.04
C HIS A 274 -10.53 16.35 2.52
N LYS A 275 -9.90 15.56 1.64
CA LYS A 275 -10.02 15.68 0.16
C LYS A 275 -11.20 14.91 -0.45
N GLY A 276 -11.94 14.15 0.35
CA GLY A 276 -13.22 13.53 0.00
C GLY A 276 -13.17 12.18 -0.71
N ASN A 277 -12.12 11.37 -0.54
CA ASN A 277 -12.07 10.03 -1.17
C ASN A 277 -13.28 9.16 -0.76
N SER A 278 -13.57 9.11 0.54
CA SER A 278 -14.72 8.42 1.13
C SER A 278 -16.05 9.08 0.76
N PHE A 279 -16.19 10.38 1.07
CA PHE A 279 -17.37 11.19 0.73
C PHE A 279 -17.83 11.04 -0.72
N PHE A 280 -16.91 11.20 -1.68
CA PHE A 280 -17.28 11.11 -3.10
C PHE A 280 -17.54 9.68 -3.55
N SER A 281 -17.04 8.66 -2.86
CA SER A 281 -17.40 7.27 -3.11
C SER A 281 -18.86 6.99 -2.72
N PHE A 282 -19.32 7.54 -1.59
CA PHE A 282 -20.73 7.48 -1.21
C PHE A 282 -21.61 8.24 -2.22
N CYS A 283 -21.25 9.48 -2.58
CA CYS A 283 -21.97 10.28 -3.57
C CYS A 283 -22.03 9.59 -4.95
N GLN A 284 -20.93 8.99 -5.37
CA GLN A 284 -20.85 8.24 -6.61
C GLN A 284 -21.83 7.08 -6.61
N SER A 285 -21.84 6.28 -5.52
CA SER A 285 -22.75 5.13 -5.43
C SER A 285 -24.22 5.56 -5.41
N MET A 286 -24.56 6.63 -4.68
CA MET A 286 -25.91 7.22 -4.71
C MET A 286 -26.36 7.54 -6.14
N LYS A 287 -25.49 8.22 -6.90
CA LYS A 287 -25.77 8.64 -8.28
C LYS A 287 -25.90 7.44 -9.23
N LEU A 288 -24.95 6.51 -9.19
CA LEU A 288 -24.94 5.33 -10.07
C LEU A 288 -26.18 4.45 -9.84
N ASN A 289 -26.57 4.31 -8.58
CA ASN A 289 -27.69 3.45 -8.19
C ASN A 289 -29.03 4.19 -8.17
N LYS A 290 -29.10 5.48 -8.50
CA LYS A 290 -30.32 6.31 -8.47
C LYS A 290 -31.00 6.29 -7.09
N ILE A 291 -30.21 6.36 -6.03
CA ILE A 291 -30.74 6.47 -4.66
C ILE A 291 -31.12 7.93 -4.42
N ASN A 292 -32.36 8.17 -4.00
CA ASN A 292 -32.84 9.50 -3.62
C ASN A 292 -32.45 9.81 -2.17
N GLY A 293 -31.16 10.02 -1.93
CA GLY A 293 -30.59 10.29 -0.62
C GLY A 293 -29.62 11.48 -0.63
N LYS A 294 -29.18 11.87 0.56
CA LYS A 294 -28.23 12.96 0.80
C LYS A 294 -26.99 12.43 1.51
N VAL A 295 -25.83 12.95 1.10
CA VAL A 295 -24.55 12.67 1.75
C VAL A 295 -24.02 13.98 2.32
N TYR A 296 -23.71 13.99 3.61
CA TYR A 296 -23.21 15.15 4.34
C TYR A 296 -21.75 14.92 4.71
N ALA A 297 -20.87 15.82 4.27
CA ALA A 297 -19.49 15.89 4.72
C ALA A 297 -19.37 17.00 5.76
N ILE A 298 -18.89 16.64 6.94
CA ILE A 298 -18.71 17.55 8.07
C ILE A 298 -17.23 17.59 8.42
N ASP A 299 -16.63 18.77 8.32
CA ASP A 299 -15.21 19.00 8.57
C ASP A 299 -14.98 20.52 8.78
N LEU A 300 -13.94 20.90 9.50
CA LEU A 300 -13.50 22.30 9.55
C LEU A 300 -12.73 22.69 8.28
N TRP A 301 -12.14 21.71 7.60
CA TRP A 301 -11.16 21.82 6.53
C TRP A 301 -9.93 22.66 6.90
N GLU A 302 -9.53 22.60 8.17
CA GLU A 302 -8.30 23.24 8.68
C GLU A 302 -7.17 22.21 8.91
N GLY A 303 -7.54 20.94 9.00
CA GLY A 303 -6.65 19.83 9.36
C GLY A 303 -6.40 19.74 10.86
N ASP A 304 -5.65 18.70 11.24
CA ASP A 304 -5.37 18.39 12.65
C ASP A 304 -3.98 17.75 12.80
N LYS A 305 -3.63 17.33 14.02
CA LYS A 305 -2.32 16.74 14.34
C LYS A 305 -2.04 15.39 13.65
N HIS A 306 -3.07 14.63 13.28
CA HIS A 306 -2.94 13.32 12.63
C HIS A 306 -3.07 13.41 11.10
N ALA A 307 -3.94 14.29 10.58
CA ALA A 307 -4.11 14.53 9.14
C ALA A 307 -3.13 15.56 8.57
N GLY A 308 -2.49 16.37 9.44
CA GLY A 308 -1.72 17.55 9.08
C GLY A 308 -2.61 18.77 8.82
N PHE A 309 -2.09 19.98 9.07
CA PHE A 309 -2.80 21.22 8.77
C PHE A 309 -2.75 21.53 7.27
N TYR A 310 -3.85 21.99 6.70
CA TYR A 310 -3.94 22.26 5.27
C TYR A 310 -4.65 23.57 4.95
N SER A 311 -4.30 24.15 3.80
CA SER A 311 -4.85 25.43 3.36
C SER A 311 -6.32 25.32 2.92
N ASN A 312 -7.03 26.46 2.90
CA ASN A 312 -8.41 26.57 2.41
C ASN A 312 -8.62 26.05 0.97
N SER A 313 -7.55 25.82 0.20
CA SER A 313 -7.63 25.24 -1.15
C SER A 313 -8.26 23.85 -1.18
N ILE A 314 -8.15 23.05 -0.10
CA ILE A 314 -8.80 21.74 -0.03
C ILE A 314 -10.32 21.89 0.00
N TYR A 315 -10.84 22.76 0.86
CA TYR A 315 -12.29 23.02 0.93
C TYR A 315 -12.84 23.51 -0.41
N GLU A 316 -12.16 24.47 -1.05
CA GLU A 316 -12.62 25.01 -2.35
C GLU A 316 -12.64 23.94 -3.46
N ASP A 317 -11.65 23.05 -3.49
CA ASP A 317 -11.61 21.95 -4.46
C ASP A 317 -12.72 20.91 -4.21
N VAL A 318 -12.96 20.53 -2.94
CA VAL A 318 -14.06 19.63 -2.55
C VAL A 318 -15.41 20.27 -2.91
N LYS A 319 -15.62 21.54 -2.54
CA LYS A 319 -16.83 22.30 -2.85
C LYS A 319 -17.09 22.38 -4.35
N LYS A 320 -16.08 22.76 -5.12
CA LYS A 320 -16.19 22.84 -6.58
C LYS A 320 -16.54 21.48 -7.19
N TYR A 321 -15.89 20.41 -6.75
CA TYR A 321 -16.16 19.08 -7.29
C TYR A 321 -17.55 18.56 -6.92
N ALA A 322 -17.99 18.79 -5.68
CA ALA A 322 -19.34 18.45 -5.21
C ALA A 322 -20.41 19.18 -6.04
N GLN A 323 -20.27 20.49 -6.23
CA GLN A 323 -21.21 21.30 -7.02
C GLN A 323 -21.29 20.87 -8.48
N LEU A 324 -20.15 20.52 -9.09
CA LEU A 324 -20.11 20.13 -10.51
C LEU A 324 -20.67 18.72 -10.77
N ASN A 325 -20.48 17.79 -9.84
CA ASN A 325 -20.75 16.37 -10.10
C ASN A 325 -21.94 15.80 -9.34
N TYR A 326 -22.28 16.39 -8.19
CA TYR A 326 -23.19 15.83 -7.18
C TYR A 326 -24.05 16.90 -6.49
N SER A 327 -24.41 18.00 -7.17
CA SER A 327 -25.17 19.12 -6.59
C SER A 327 -26.45 18.70 -5.85
N ASP A 328 -27.11 17.64 -6.32
CA ASP A 328 -28.38 17.17 -5.78
C ASP A 328 -28.21 16.13 -4.65
N ILE A 329 -26.97 15.70 -4.37
CA ILE A 329 -26.65 14.61 -3.43
C ILE A 329 -25.75 15.12 -2.30
N ALA A 330 -24.68 15.83 -2.66
CA ALA A 330 -23.59 16.22 -1.79
C ALA A 330 -23.90 17.52 -1.03
N ASN A 331 -23.74 17.49 0.30
CA ASN A 331 -23.90 18.63 1.19
C ASN A 331 -22.64 18.79 2.02
N LEU A 332 -22.11 20.01 2.11
CA LEU A 332 -20.90 20.31 2.88
C LEU A 332 -21.27 21.19 4.08
N ILE A 333 -20.92 20.74 5.29
CA ILE A 333 -21.12 21.48 6.53
C ILE A 333 -19.74 21.79 7.10
N ARG A 334 -19.36 23.07 7.07
CA ARG A 334 -18.06 23.53 7.58
C ARG A 334 -18.16 23.95 9.03
N GLU A 335 -18.14 22.96 9.92
CA GLU A 335 -18.38 23.14 11.36
C GLU A 335 -17.77 21.98 12.16
N ASP A 336 -17.52 22.19 13.46
CA ASP A 336 -17.11 21.13 14.39
C ASP A 336 -18.28 20.16 14.66
N PHE A 337 -17.95 18.88 14.81
CA PHE A 337 -18.92 17.80 14.87
C PHE A 337 -19.92 17.94 16.03
N ASN A 338 -19.46 18.50 17.16
CA ASN A 338 -20.28 18.68 18.36
C ASN A 338 -21.34 19.78 18.20
N PHE A 339 -21.18 20.68 17.23
CA PHE A 339 -22.18 21.69 16.89
C PHE A 339 -23.05 21.23 15.72
N ALA A 340 -22.43 20.65 14.69
CA ALA A 340 -23.12 20.17 13.49
C ALA A 340 -24.18 19.11 13.77
N VAL A 341 -24.01 18.30 14.82
CA VAL A 341 -24.98 17.27 15.24
C VAL A 341 -26.39 17.84 15.50
N SER A 342 -26.50 19.11 15.90
CA SER A 342 -27.79 19.78 16.14
C SER A 342 -28.62 20.00 14.87
N GLN A 343 -28.00 19.92 13.70
CA GLN A 343 -28.65 20.05 12.39
C GLN A 343 -29.39 18.77 11.95
N PHE A 344 -29.21 17.66 12.68
CA PHE A 344 -29.79 16.36 12.36
C PHE A 344 -30.86 15.96 13.37
N GLY A 345 -31.96 15.40 12.87
CA GLY A 345 -33.01 14.82 13.69
C GLY A 345 -32.56 13.53 14.38
N ASP A 346 -33.16 13.21 15.51
CA ASP A 346 -32.93 11.90 16.15
C ASP A 346 -33.43 10.78 15.21
N GLN A 347 -32.70 9.66 15.19
CA GLN A 347 -33.00 8.51 14.33
C GLN A 347 -33.22 8.87 12.84
N SER A 348 -32.40 9.76 12.30
CA SER A 348 -32.51 10.21 10.90
C SER A 348 -31.39 9.70 9.99
N ILE A 349 -30.27 9.24 10.55
CA ILE A 349 -29.07 8.85 9.78
C ILE A 349 -29.04 7.34 9.58
N ASP A 350 -28.89 6.90 8.33
CA ASP A 350 -28.80 5.48 7.96
C ASP A 350 -27.35 4.95 7.99
N LEU A 351 -26.38 5.80 7.64
CA LEU A 351 -24.97 5.46 7.58
C LEU A 351 -24.12 6.58 8.16
N LEU A 352 -23.32 6.26 9.18
CA LEU A 352 -22.34 7.17 9.76
C LEU A 352 -20.92 6.67 9.47
N HIS A 353 -20.07 7.54 8.93
CA HIS A 353 -18.63 7.30 8.77
C HIS A 353 -17.85 8.24 9.69
N ILE A 354 -17.00 7.68 10.53
CA ILE A 354 -16.15 8.40 11.49
C ILE A 354 -14.69 8.26 11.06
N ASP A 355 -14.10 9.37 10.64
CA ASP A 355 -12.69 9.51 10.22
C ASP A 355 -12.14 10.89 10.63
N GLY A 356 -12.52 11.32 11.84
CA GLY A 356 -12.10 12.59 12.46
C GLY A 356 -10.74 12.51 13.16
N LEU A 357 -10.64 13.06 14.38
CA LEU A 357 -9.39 12.97 15.13
C LEU A 357 -9.21 11.56 15.73
N HIS A 358 -8.07 10.95 15.44
CA HIS A 358 -7.85 9.52 15.74
C HIS A 358 -7.45 9.15 17.19
N THR A 359 -7.60 10.04 18.18
CA THR A 359 -7.38 9.66 19.59
C THR A 359 -8.56 8.86 20.14
N TYR A 360 -8.34 8.09 21.21
CA TYR A 360 -9.40 7.27 21.83
C TYR A 360 -10.59 8.14 22.29
N ASP A 361 -10.30 9.25 22.98
CA ASP A 361 -11.34 10.14 23.51
C ASP A 361 -12.13 10.84 22.39
N ALA A 362 -11.46 11.21 21.29
CA ALA A 362 -12.12 11.88 20.16
C ALA A 362 -13.06 10.94 19.41
N VAL A 363 -12.61 9.76 18.99
CA VAL A 363 -13.48 8.80 18.28
C VAL A 363 -14.64 8.33 19.16
N LYS A 364 -14.42 8.19 20.47
CA LYS A 364 -15.46 7.87 21.44
C LYS A 364 -16.48 9.00 21.54
N ASN A 365 -16.02 10.24 21.67
CA ASN A 365 -16.88 11.42 21.70
C ASN A 365 -17.72 11.53 20.41
N ASP A 366 -17.10 11.34 19.26
CA ASP A 366 -17.77 11.41 17.95
C ASP A 366 -18.89 10.36 17.85
N PHE A 367 -18.59 9.11 18.21
CA PHE A 367 -19.61 8.07 18.21
C PHE A 367 -20.75 8.34 19.21
N GLU A 368 -20.42 8.64 20.47
CA GLU A 368 -21.42 8.82 21.53
C GLU A 368 -22.30 10.06 21.31
N THR A 369 -21.73 11.14 20.78
CA THR A 369 -22.46 12.37 20.44
C THR A 369 -23.45 12.14 19.29
N TRP A 370 -23.04 11.36 18.28
CA TRP A 370 -23.86 11.13 17.10
C TRP A 370 -24.84 9.96 17.25
N LEU A 371 -24.64 9.08 18.22
CA LEU A 371 -25.47 7.88 18.45
C LEU A 371 -26.99 8.15 18.48
N PRO A 372 -27.52 9.21 19.14
CA PRO A 372 -28.96 9.49 19.14
C PRO A 372 -29.54 9.83 17.75
N LYS A 373 -28.69 10.27 16.82
CA LYS A 373 -29.08 10.66 15.44
C LYS A 373 -29.19 9.46 14.51
N LEU A 374 -28.65 8.31 14.91
CA LEU A 374 -28.62 7.10 14.10
C LEU A 374 -29.96 6.36 14.18
N LYS A 375 -30.45 5.91 13.02
CA LYS A 375 -31.59 4.98 12.97
C LYS A 375 -31.25 3.69 13.71
N SER A 376 -32.27 3.00 14.18
CA SER A 376 -32.06 1.75 14.94
C SER A 376 -31.32 0.68 14.14
N ASP A 377 -31.48 0.65 12.81
CA ASP A 377 -30.80 -0.26 11.87
C ASP A 377 -29.64 0.39 11.10
N ALA A 378 -29.12 1.52 11.60
CA ALA A 378 -28.01 2.22 10.99
C ALA A 378 -26.72 1.40 11.01
N VAL A 379 -25.90 1.61 9.98
CA VAL A 379 -24.54 1.09 9.87
C VAL A 379 -23.55 2.18 10.26
N VAL A 380 -22.52 1.81 11.02
CA VAL A 380 -21.47 2.73 11.45
C VAL A 380 -20.11 2.22 11.01
N LEU A 381 -19.33 3.12 10.42
CA LEU A 381 -17.99 2.89 9.91
C LEU A 381 -16.97 3.66 10.75
N PHE A 382 -15.90 2.97 11.16
CA PHE A 382 -14.76 3.54 11.89
C PHE A 382 -13.50 3.32 11.07
N HIS A 383 -12.84 4.39 10.63
CA HIS A 383 -11.58 4.28 9.91
C HIS A 383 -10.38 4.21 10.88
N ASP A 384 -9.19 3.86 10.38
CA ASP A 384 -7.93 3.74 11.14
C ASP A 384 -7.93 2.70 12.28
N ILE A 385 -8.83 1.71 12.26
CA ILE A 385 -8.90 0.65 13.30
C ILE A 385 -7.64 -0.25 13.35
N SER A 386 -6.76 -0.18 12.34
CA SER A 386 -5.52 -0.96 12.25
C SER A 386 -4.26 -0.10 12.35
N VAL A 387 -4.32 1.06 13.00
CA VAL A 387 -3.16 1.91 13.27
C VAL A 387 -2.77 1.81 14.75
N PHE A 388 -1.52 1.42 15.05
CA PHE A 388 -1.02 1.17 16.41
C PHE A 388 0.19 2.03 16.81
N ARG A 389 0.29 3.25 16.29
CA ARG A 389 1.38 4.20 16.53
C ARG A 389 0.90 5.48 17.18
N ASP A 390 1.84 6.26 17.70
CA ASP A 390 1.60 7.56 18.32
C ASP A 390 0.49 7.48 19.40
N ASP A 391 -0.40 8.46 19.47
CA ASP A 391 -1.57 8.47 20.36
C ASP A 391 -2.87 8.06 19.65
N PHE A 392 -2.77 7.27 18.56
CA PHE A 392 -3.95 6.69 17.90
C PHE A 392 -4.68 5.74 18.85
N GLY A 393 -5.96 6.01 19.06
CA GLY A 393 -6.82 5.27 19.96
C GLY A 393 -8.02 4.58 19.29
N VAL A 394 -8.19 4.72 17.98
CA VAL A 394 -9.34 4.11 17.26
C VAL A 394 -9.34 2.59 17.38
N ASN A 395 -8.17 1.94 17.30
CA ASN A 395 -8.06 0.50 17.51
C ASN A 395 -8.51 0.05 18.91
N GLN A 396 -8.28 0.89 19.93
CA GLN A 396 -8.63 0.61 21.33
C GLN A 396 -10.13 0.75 21.52
N TYR A 397 -10.71 1.83 21.00
CA TYR A 397 -12.16 2.05 21.04
C TYR A 397 -12.91 1.00 20.23
N TRP A 398 -12.38 0.60 19.06
CA TRP A 398 -12.95 -0.47 18.25
C TRP A 398 -13.05 -1.79 19.01
N LYS A 399 -11.98 -2.19 19.74
CA LYS A 399 -12.00 -3.39 20.58
C LYS A 399 -13.07 -3.33 21.67
N GLU A 400 -13.34 -2.14 22.23
CA GLU A 400 -14.41 -1.96 23.21
C GLU A 400 -15.79 -2.04 22.55
N ILE A 401 -16.02 -1.31 21.45
CA ILE A 401 -17.35 -1.11 20.90
C ILE A 401 -17.93 -2.39 20.28
N ILE A 402 -17.09 -3.25 19.70
CA ILE A 402 -17.54 -4.54 19.15
C ILE A 402 -18.04 -5.52 20.22
N THR A 403 -17.70 -5.31 21.50
CA THR A 403 -18.28 -6.11 22.60
C THR A 403 -19.72 -5.71 22.89
N LYS A 404 -20.09 -4.45 22.60
CA LYS A 404 -21.46 -3.92 22.76
C LYS A 404 -22.31 -4.20 21.51
N TYR A 405 -21.70 -4.23 20.33
CA TYR A 405 -22.37 -4.43 19.04
C TYR A 405 -21.79 -5.65 18.30
N PRO A 406 -22.38 -6.86 18.46
CA PRO A 406 -21.80 -8.12 18.00
C PRO A 406 -21.86 -8.33 16.48
N ILE A 407 -22.77 -7.65 15.79
CA ILE A 407 -22.85 -7.67 14.32
C ILE A 407 -21.88 -6.65 13.77
N ASN A 408 -20.66 -7.13 13.49
CA ASN A 408 -19.58 -6.33 12.95
C ASN A 408 -18.64 -7.15 12.05
N ILE A 409 -17.89 -6.43 11.23
CA ILE A 409 -16.78 -6.91 10.41
C ILE A 409 -15.63 -5.90 10.46
N SER A 410 -14.40 -6.40 10.33
CA SER A 410 -13.19 -5.56 10.27
C SER A 410 -12.45 -5.83 8.97
N PHE A 411 -12.18 -4.75 8.23
CA PHE A 411 -11.18 -4.73 7.16
C PHE A 411 -9.86 -4.24 7.75
N TYR A 412 -8.75 -4.87 7.38
CA TYR A 412 -7.42 -4.53 7.91
C TYR A 412 -6.51 -3.83 6.89
N HIS A 413 -6.86 -3.79 5.60
CA HIS A 413 -6.13 -3.00 4.60
C HIS A 413 -6.48 -1.51 4.73
N SER A 414 -5.74 -0.63 4.06
CA SER A 414 -6.07 0.81 4.00
C SER A 414 -6.24 1.47 5.37
N ASN A 415 -5.28 1.23 6.28
CA ASN A 415 -5.33 1.59 7.71
C ASN A 415 -6.47 0.97 8.54
N GLY A 416 -7.37 0.25 7.89
CA GLY A 416 -8.43 -0.54 8.50
C GLY A 416 -9.75 0.19 8.55
N LEU A 417 -10.83 -0.58 8.41
CA LEU A 417 -12.20 -0.09 8.50
C LEU A 417 -13.03 -1.06 9.35
N GLY A 418 -13.49 -0.58 10.50
CA GLY A 418 -14.50 -1.27 11.32
C GLY A 418 -15.88 -0.93 10.81
N VAL A 419 -16.74 -1.94 10.69
CA VAL A 419 -18.13 -1.79 10.23
C VAL A 419 -19.02 -2.51 11.24
N LEU A 420 -19.99 -1.81 11.83
CA LEU A 420 -20.95 -2.40 12.76
C LEU A 420 -22.38 -2.00 12.46
N SER A 421 -23.32 -2.85 12.88
CA SER A 421 -24.74 -2.53 13.01
C SER A 421 -25.05 -2.19 14.47
N LEU A 422 -25.90 -1.19 14.71
CA LEU A 422 -26.31 -0.81 16.07
C LEU A 422 -27.26 -1.83 16.72
N ASN A 423 -27.92 -2.66 15.93
CA ASN A 423 -28.86 -3.67 16.38
C ASN A 423 -28.62 -5.02 15.69
N ASP A 424 -29.31 -6.04 16.20
CA ASP A 424 -29.26 -7.43 15.70
C ASP A 424 -30.31 -7.72 14.61
N LYS A 425 -31.04 -6.70 14.15
CA LYS A 425 -32.21 -6.82 13.27
C LYS A 425 -32.20 -5.73 12.20
N GLY A 426 -33.01 -5.89 11.16
CA GLY A 426 -33.12 -4.90 10.09
C GLY A 426 -32.09 -5.09 8.98
N ASN A 427 -32.07 -4.14 8.03
CA ASN A 427 -31.32 -4.30 6.79
C ASN A 427 -29.81 -4.22 7.03
N GLY A 428 -29.35 -3.25 7.82
CA GLY A 428 -27.93 -3.06 8.15
C GLY A 428 -27.30 -4.30 8.81
N ALA A 429 -27.97 -4.84 9.83
CA ALA A 429 -27.57 -6.07 10.52
C ALA A 429 -27.42 -7.24 9.54
N ARG A 430 -28.47 -7.53 8.77
CA ARG A 430 -28.48 -8.63 7.79
C ARG A 430 -27.37 -8.47 6.75
N LEU A 431 -27.20 -7.27 6.22
CA LEU A 431 -26.18 -6.98 5.20
C LEU A 431 -24.76 -7.28 5.72
N ILE A 432 -24.46 -6.91 6.97
CA ILE A 432 -23.16 -7.15 7.59
C ILE A 432 -22.96 -8.64 7.90
N GLU A 433 -23.99 -9.34 8.37
CA GLU A 433 -23.92 -10.78 8.61
C GLU A 433 -23.73 -11.58 7.32
N ASP A 434 -24.48 -11.25 6.27
CA ASP A 434 -24.36 -11.87 4.95
C ASP A 434 -22.95 -11.64 4.39
N LEU A 435 -22.44 -10.41 4.47
CA LEU A 435 -21.08 -10.08 4.05
C LEU A 435 -20.03 -10.86 4.85
N LYS A 436 -20.19 -10.98 6.17
CA LYS A 436 -19.27 -11.71 7.04
C LYS A 436 -19.15 -13.19 6.65
N ASN A 437 -20.21 -13.76 6.10
CA ASN A 437 -20.24 -15.12 5.59
C ASN A 437 -19.76 -15.25 4.13
N ASP A 438 -19.77 -14.15 3.37
CA ASP A 438 -19.29 -14.12 1.98
C ASP A 438 -17.79 -13.79 1.88
N THR A 439 -16.97 -14.83 2.12
CA THR A 439 -15.51 -14.72 1.99
C THR A 439 -15.04 -14.37 0.57
N SER A 440 -15.81 -14.67 -0.47
CA SER A 440 -15.47 -14.34 -1.86
C SER A 440 -15.58 -12.83 -2.08
N LEU A 441 -16.71 -12.26 -1.65
CA LEU A 441 -16.98 -10.84 -1.77
C LEU A 441 -16.00 -9.99 -0.93
N ILE A 442 -15.68 -10.42 0.29
CA ILE A 442 -14.63 -9.77 1.10
C ILE A 442 -13.29 -9.80 0.34
N LYS A 443 -12.87 -10.94 -0.22
CA LYS A 443 -11.63 -11.03 -1.01
C LYS A 443 -11.67 -10.13 -2.24
N SER A 444 -12.83 -9.99 -2.89
CA SER A 444 -13.00 -9.06 -4.01
C SER A 444 -12.76 -7.61 -3.59
N PHE A 445 -13.32 -7.16 -2.46
CA PHE A 445 -13.04 -5.82 -1.94
C PHE A 445 -11.58 -5.60 -1.60
N LEU A 446 -10.94 -6.58 -0.95
CA LEU A 446 -9.52 -6.51 -0.60
C LEU A 446 -8.63 -6.41 -1.84
N SER A 447 -8.85 -7.27 -2.84
CA SER A 447 -8.06 -7.32 -4.07
C SER A 447 -8.26 -6.06 -4.93
N THR A 448 -9.51 -5.65 -5.13
CA THR A 448 -9.84 -4.43 -5.87
C THR A 448 -9.30 -3.19 -5.17
N GLY A 449 -9.43 -3.12 -3.84
CA GLY A 449 -8.88 -2.04 -3.03
C GLY A 449 -7.35 -1.94 -3.13
N GLU A 450 -6.66 -3.07 -3.11
CA GLU A 450 -5.19 -3.12 -3.30
C GLU A 450 -4.79 -2.65 -4.71
N VAL A 451 -5.55 -3.03 -5.75
CA VAL A 451 -5.32 -2.53 -7.12
C VAL A 451 -5.49 -1.01 -7.17
N LEU A 452 -6.55 -0.45 -6.58
CA LEU A 452 -6.76 1.00 -6.54
C LEU A 452 -5.64 1.72 -5.79
N PHE A 453 -5.20 1.17 -4.65
CA PHE A 453 -4.07 1.71 -3.89
C PHE A 453 -2.78 1.72 -4.73
N GLN A 454 -2.49 0.62 -5.44
CA GLN A 454 -1.31 0.52 -6.32
C GLN A 454 -1.43 1.42 -7.57
N MET A 455 -2.64 1.63 -8.10
CA MET A 455 -2.90 2.49 -9.25
C MET A 455 -2.92 3.99 -8.89
N GLY A 456 -3.07 4.35 -7.61
CA GLY A 456 -3.07 5.73 -7.12
C GLY A 456 -2.03 6.62 -7.82
N PRO A 457 -0.73 6.29 -7.76
CA PRO A 457 0.34 7.05 -8.41
C PRO A 457 0.14 7.25 -9.92
N LEU A 458 -0.29 6.19 -10.64
CA LEU A 458 -0.53 6.25 -12.09
C LEU A 458 -1.77 7.08 -12.45
N PHE A 459 -2.81 7.02 -11.61
CA PHE A 459 -4.01 7.84 -11.77
C PHE A 459 -3.70 9.33 -11.59
N PHE A 460 -2.83 9.67 -10.62
CA PHE A 460 -2.36 11.04 -10.40
C PHE A 460 -1.50 11.54 -11.55
N GLU A 461 -0.60 10.70 -12.06
CA GLU A 461 0.23 11.05 -13.21
C GLU A 461 -0.61 11.26 -14.47
N ASN A 462 -1.60 10.40 -14.72
CA ASN A 462 -2.53 10.56 -15.85
C ASN A 462 -3.38 11.83 -15.73
N ASN A 463 -3.94 12.12 -14.56
CA ASN A 463 -4.70 13.37 -14.35
C ASN A 463 -3.82 14.62 -14.45
N ARG A 464 -2.57 14.56 -13.96
CA ARG A 464 -1.57 15.62 -14.15
C ARG A 464 -1.26 15.82 -15.64
N LEU A 465 -1.06 14.74 -16.39
CA LEU A 465 -0.80 14.79 -17.83
C LEU A 465 -2.01 15.35 -18.60
N LYS A 466 -3.24 14.97 -18.26
CA LYS A 466 -4.46 15.56 -18.83
C LYS A 466 -4.57 17.06 -18.54
N GLY A 467 -4.31 17.48 -17.31
CA GLY A 467 -4.30 18.90 -16.95
C GLY A 467 -3.20 19.69 -17.68
N LEU A 468 -2.01 19.09 -17.86
CA LEU A 468 -0.94 19.67 -18.67
C LEU A 468 -1.32 19.74 -20.16
N MET A 469 -1.98 18.72 -20.70
CA MET A 469 -2.50 18.72 -22.07
C MET A 469 -3.55 19.81 -22.28
N GLU A 470 -4.51 19.98 -21.37
CA GLU A 470 -5.48 21.08 -21.43
C GLU A 470 -4.81 22.46 -21.36
N LEU A 471 -3.77 22.62 -20.54
CA LEU A 471 -2.98 23.86 -20.48
C LEU A 471 -2.20 24.12 -21.77
N VAL A 472 -1.66 23.07 -22.38
CA VAL A 472 -0.94 23.12 -23.66
C VAL A 472 -1.91 23.48 -24.79
N GLU A 473 -3.05 22.80 -24.89
CA GLU A 473 -4.11 23.09 -25.87
C GLU A 473 -4.69 24.50 -25.71
N ASN A 474 -4.80 24.98 -24.46
CA ASN A 474 -5.25 26.33 -24.18
C ASN A 474 -4.16 27.40 -24.29
N SER A 475 -2.90 27.00 -24.49
CA SER A 475 -1.78 27.92 -24.60
C SER A 475 -1.92 28.84 -25.81
N ARG A 476 -1.52 30.11 -25.65
CA ARG A 476 -1.52 31.10 -26.73
C ARG A 476 -0.68 30.64 -27.92
N VAL A 477 0.37 29.83 -27.70
CA VAL A 477 1.26 29.35 -28.75
C VAL A 477 0.53 28.39 -29.70
N ILE A 478 -0.20 27.39 -29.18
CA ILE A 478 -0.96 26.46 -30.04
C ILE A 478 -2.13 27.16 -30.73
N LYS A 479 -2.88 28.00 -30.00
CA LYS A 479 -3.97 28.82 -30.59
C LYS A 479 -3.47 29.77 -31.69
N THR A 480 -2.28 30.35 -31.54
CA THR A 480 -1.67 31.21 -32.57
C THR A 480 -1.16 30.40 -33.76
N THR A 481 -0.57 29.22 -33.51
CA THR A 481 -0.10 28.31 -34.56
C THR A 481 -1.26 27.75 -35.39
N GLU A 482 -2.40 27.40 -34.77
CA GLU A 482 -3.61 27.00 -35.50
C GLU A 482 -4.24 28.15 -36.28
N ARG A 483 -4.26 29.37 -35.70
CA ARG A 483 -4.75 30.57 -36.38
C ARG A 483 -3.90 30.92 -37.61
N LEU A 484 -2.57 30.80 -37.49
CA LEU A 484 -1.64 30.94 -38.61
C LEU A 484 -1.85 29.84 -39.67
N LYS A 485 -2.00 28.57 -39.28
CA LYS A 485 -2.32 27.48 -40.21
C LYS A 485 -3.65 27.68 -40.95
N ARG A 486 -4.67 28.25 -40.29
CA ARG A 486 -5.94 28.65 -40.94
C ARG A 486 -5.76 29.81 -41.92
N ILE A 487 -4.96 30.81 -41.59
CA ILE A 487 -4.64 31.93 -42.49
C ILE A 487 -3.86 31.41 -43.71
N PHE A 488 -2.86 30.56 -43.52
CA PHE A 488 -2.09 29.95 -44.61
C PHE A 488 -2.91 28.99 -45.50
N ARG A 489 -3.98 28.39 -44.98
CA ARG A 489 -4.96 27.64 -45.81
C ARG A 489 -5.92 28.54 -46.59
N PHE A 490 -6.00 29.83 -46.27
CA PHE A 490 -6.83 30.80 -46.99
C PHE A 490 -6.07 31.50 -48.13
N PHE A 491 -4.72 31.46 -48.08
CA PHE A 491 -3.82 31.99 -49.11
C PHE A 491 -3.27 30.90 -50.05
N ARG A 492 -3.90 29.73 -50.05
CA ARG A 492 -3.60 28.59 -50.94
C ARG A 492 -4.91 28.15 -51.57
#